data_AF-A0A9P7U755-F1
#
_entry.id   AF-A0A9P7U755-F1
#
_cell.length_a   1.000
_cell.length_b   1.000
_cell.length_c   1.000
_cell.angle_alpha   90.00
_cell.angle_beta   90.00
_cell.angle_gamma   90.00
#
_symmetry.space_group_name_H-M   'P 1'
#
loop_
_entity.id
_entity.type
_entity.pdbx_description
1 polymer ?
#
loop_
_entity_poly.entity_id
_entity_poly.type
_entity_poly.pdbx_seq_one_letter_code
_entity_poly.pdbx_strand_id
1 'polypeptide(L)'
;MGIRVLDGHRGFLEVDDKTLVFSIKPSVPVKQIITELARPAMIIWDAMSGDERNDDERNPDKWQLLTENSKRLWHSPFGVDPDSSRTRKMLGEEYLACPFLGDRLNFGQLDIHIRRSAREILGGSAPQTPFSEISSALS
;
A
#
# COMPACT_ATOMS: atom_id res chain seq x y z
N MET A 1 -17.42 9.57 -20.68
CA MET A 1 -16.32 9.23 -19.75
C MET A 1 -16.20 7.72 -19.74
N GLY A 2 -15.00 7.19 -19.92
CA GLY A 2 -14.79 5.76 -20.12
C GLY A 2 -13.47 5.30 -19.50
N ILE A 3 -13.38 4.01 -19.24
CA ILE A 3 -12.16 3.35 -18.78
C ILE A 3 -11.24 3.18 -19.99
N ARG A 4 -10.01 3.71 -19.89
CA ARG A 4 -8.97 3.49 -20.91
C ARG A 4 -8.02 2.42 -20.40
N VAL A 5 -8.05 1.25 -21.03
CA VAL A 5 -7.06 0.20 -20.77
C VAL A 5 -5.76 0.60 -21.46
N LEU A 6 -4.68 0.63 -20.70
CA LEU A 6 -3.34 0.91 -21.18
C LEU A 6 -2.56 -0.40 -21.33
N ASP A 7 -1.63 -0.41 -22.27
CA ASP A 7 -0.71 -1.52 -22.44
C ASP A 7 0.22 -1.63 -21.22
N GLY A 8 0.59 -2.85 -20.81
CA GLY A 8 0.96 -3.16 -19.43
C GLY A 8 1.98 -2.21 -18.78
N HIS A 9 3.11 -1.96 -19.44
CA HIS A 9 4.16 -1.08 -18.92
C HIS A 9 3.83 0.41 -19.00
N ARG A 10 2.94 0.82 -19.92
CA ARG A 10 2.53 2.22 -20.08
C ARG A 10 1.71 2.72 -18.90
N GLY A 11 1.03 1.83 -18.19
CA GLY A 11 0.31 2.16 -16.97
C GLY A 11 1.21 2.84 -15.93
N PHE A 12 2.45 2.35 -15.76
CA PHE A 12 3.42 2.95 -14.83
C PHE A 12 3.87 4.35 -15.26
N LEU A 13 3.98 4.61 -16.56
CA LEU A 13 4.45 5.89 -17.10
C LEU A 13 3.43 7.02 -16.95
N GLU A 14 2.15 6.67 -16.77
CA GLU A 14 1.06 7.63 -16.60
C GLU A 14 0.82 7.95 -15.12
N VAL A 15 1.48 7.23 -14.20
CA VAL A 15 1.42 7.53 -12.77
C VAL A 15 2.26 8.77 -12.48
N ASP A 16 1.64 9.75 -11.87
CA ASP A 16 2.28 10.97 -11.40
C ASP A 16 1.94 11.27 -9.93
N ASP A 17 2.35 12.44 -9.48
CA ASP A 17 2.18 12.90 -8.10
C ASP A 17 0.73 13.31 -7.76
N LYS A 18 -0.17 13.32 -8.74
CA LYS A 18 -1.61 13.62 -8.62
C LYS A 18 -2.48 12.37 -8.84
N THR A 19 -1.86 11.24 -9.08
CA THR A 19 -2.55 9.98 -9.38
C THR A 19 -3.04 9.30 -8.10
N LEU A 20 -4.19 8.63 -8.21
CA LEU A 20 -4.65 7.62 -7.26
C LEU A 20 -4.25 6.25 -7.83
N VAL A 21 -3.46 5.49 -7.07
CA VAL A 21 -3.14 4.11 -7.44
C VAL A 21 -3.91 3.11 -6.59
N PHE A 22 -4.64 2.22 -7.24
CA PHE A 22 -5.36 1.12 -6.61
C PHE A 22 -4.78 -0.20 -7.15
N SER A 23 -4.22 -1.01 -6.26
CA SER A 23 -3.54 -2.26 -6.64
C SER A 23 -3.65 -3.30 -5.52
N ILE A 24 -4.47 -4.32 -5.72
CA ILE A 24 -4.69 -5.36 -4.70
C ILE A 24 -3.91 -6.61 -5.09
N LYS A 25 -2.97 -7.04 -4.26
CA LYS A 25 -2.14 -8.25 -4.47
C LYS A 25 -1.66 -8.40 -5.91
N PRO A 26 -0.99 -7.38 -6.48
CA PRO A 26 -0.58 -7.43 -7.87
C PRO A 26 0.44 -8.55 -8.10
N SER A 27 0.45 -9.08 -9.32
CA SER A 27 1.40 -10.13 -9.72
C SER A 27 2.78 -9.60 -10.14
N VAL A 28 3.09 -8.34 -9.82
CA VAL A 28 4.33 -7.62 -10.14
C VAL A 28 4.63 -6.60 -9.02
N PRO A 29 5.87 -6.11 -8.85
CA PRO A 29 6.24 -5.24 -7.73
C PRO A 29 5.75 -3.78 -7.90
N VAL A 30 4.43 -3.58 -7.97
CA VAL A 30 3.79 -2.27 -8.19
C VAL A 30 4.18 -1.32 -7.07
N LYS A 31 4.14 -1.75 -5.81
CA LYS A 31 4.41 -0.91 -4.66
C LYS A 31 5.76 -0.23 -4.76
N GLN A 32 6.81 -1.00 -5.03
CA GLN A 32 8.16 -0.45 -5.16
C GLN A 32 8.28 0.47 -6.38
N ILE A 33 7.79 0.04 -7.56
CA ILE A 33 7.92 0.80 -8.80
C ILE A 33 7.25 2.17 -8.66
N ILE A 34 6.00 2.23 -8.20
CA ILE A 34 5.25 3.51 -8.16
C ILE A 34 5.76 4.45 -7.06
N THR A 35 6.20 3.90 -5.93
CA THR A 35 6.70 4.72 -4.80
C THR A 35 8.04 5.33 -5.12
N GLU A 36 8.87 4.66 -5.92
CA GLU A 36 10.14 5.21 -6.39
C GLU A 36 9.97 6.17 -7.57
N LEU A 37 9.02 5.92 -8.46
CA LEU A 37 8.84 6.70 -9.68
C LEU A 37 8.10 8.02 -9.44
N ALA A 38 6.96 7.98 -8.73
CA ALA A 38 5.95 9.03 -8.83
C ALA A 38 5.50 9.61 -7.49
N ARG A 39 5.56 8.82 -6.40
CA ARG A 39 4.99 9.18 -5.08
C ARG A 39 3.55 9.70 -5.20
N PRO A 40 2.58 8.84 -5.58
CA PRO A 40 1.21 9.23 -5.89
C PRO A 40 0.51 10.02 -4.79
N ALA A 41 -0.54 10.77 -5.14
CA ALA A 41 -1.33 11.52 -4.15
C ALA A 41 -2.05 10.58 -3.16
N MET A 42 -2.51 9.43 -3.66
CA MET A 42 -3.17 8.43 -2.84
C MET A 42 -2.89 7.02 -3.37
N ILE A 43 -2.80 6.08 -2.44
CA ILE A 43 -2.50 4.70 -2.71
C ILE A 43 -3.47 3.82 -1.93
N ILE A 44 -4.03 2.79 -2.56
CA ILE A 44 -4.89 1.79 -1.93
C ILE A 44 -4.33 0.40 -2.23
N TRP A 45 -3.88 -0.29 -1.19
CA TRP A 45 -3.17 -1.57 -1.27
C TRP A 45 -3.66 -2.55 -0.23
N ASP A 46 -3.25 -3.82 -0.38
CA ASP A 46 -3.33 -4.79 0.71
C ASP A 46 -2.66 -4.23 1.99
N ALA A 47 -3.38 -4.37 3.10
CA ALA A 47 -2.99 -3.78 4.37
C ALA A 47 -1.67 -4.37 4.85
N MET A 48 -0.86 -3.49 5.41
CA MET A 48 0.47 -3.82 5.91
C MET A 48 0.33 -4.72 7.13
N SER A 49 0.37 -6.02 6.90
CA SER A 49 0.46 -7.01 7.97
C SER A 49 1.93 -7.41 8.03
N GLY A 50 2.60 -7.00 9.10
CA GLY A 50 3.86 -7.59 9.54
C GLY A 50 5.17 -7.02 9.03
N ASP A 51 6.20 -7.42 9.78
CA ASP A 51 7.61 -7.30 9.43
C ASP A 51 8.12 -8.73 9.27
N GLU A 52 8.65 -9.10 8.10
CA GLU A 52 9.30 -10.42 7.88
C GLU A 52 10.38 -10.70 8.94
N ARG A 53 10.98 -9.64 9.50
CA ARG A 53 12.01 -9.69 10.54
C ARG A 53 11.45 -9.87 11.95
N ASN A 54 10.14 -9.84 12.13
CA ASN A 54 9.54 -10.20 13.41
C ASN A 54 9.71 -11.71 13.60
N ASP A 55 10.52 -12.07 14.60
CA ASP A 55 10.91 -13.45 14.85
C ASP A 55 9.81 -14.34 15.44
N ASP A 56 8.62 -13.80 15.73
CA ASP A 56 7.46 -14.62 16.16
C ASP A 56 7.17 -15.70 15.10
N GLU A 57 7.15 -16.96 15.51
CA GLU A 57 6.86 -18.10 14.63
C GLU A 57 5.41 -18.11 14.15
N ARG A 58 4.51 -17.41 14.84
CA ARG A 58 3.11 -17.18 14.43
C ARG A 58 2.96 -15.98 13.51
N ASN A 59 4.05 -15.30 13.18
CA ASN A 59 4.02 -14.18 12.26
C ASN A 59 3.49 -14.69 10.91
N PRO A 60 2.26 -14.29 10.50
CA PRO A 60 1.70 -14.72 9.23
C PRO A 60 2.58 -14.22 8.06
N ASP A 61 3.43 -13.24 8.34
CA ASP A 61 4.25 -12.50 7.40
C ASP A 61 5.70 -13.02 7.32
N LYS A 62 6.00 -14.21 7.86
CA LYS A 62 7.24 -14.95 7.57
C LYS A 62 7.13 -15.79 6.29
N TRP A 63 8.26 -16.00 5.63
CA TRP A 63 8.38 -16.99 4.54
C TRP A 63 7.89 -18.36 5.02
N GLN A 64 6.87 -18.89 4.35
CA GLN A 64 6.28 -20.18 4.71
C GLN A 64 6.79 -21.26 3.76
N LEU A 65 7.20 -22.39 4.30
CA LEU A 65 7.53 -23.58 3.52
C LEU A 65 6.25 -24.38 3.27
N LEU A 66 5.63 -24.16 2.10
CA LEU A 66 4.48 -24.95 1.68
C LEU A 66 4.98 -26.26 1.07
N THR A 67 4.39 -27.38 1.50
CA THR A 67 4.61 -28.69 0.88
C THR A 67 3.34 -29.09 0.14
N GLU A 68 3.36 -28.91 -1.19
CA GLU A 68 2.24 -29.28 -2.06
C GLU A 68 2.73 -30.34 -3.06
N ASN A 69 2.03 -31.47 -3.17
CA ASN A 69 2.38 -32.56 -4.10
C ASN A 69 3.85 -33.01 -3.99
N SER A 70 4.36 -33.14 -2.75
CA SER A 70 5.76 -33.48 -2.43
C SER A 70 6.82 -32.47 -2.91
N LYS A 71 6.42 -31.30 -3.41
CA LYS A 71 7.32 -30.18 -3.72
C LYS A 71 7.34 -29.21 -2.56
N ARG A 72 8.55 -28.78 -2.19
CA ARG A 72 8.80 -27.73 -1.20
C ARG A 72 8.87 -26.39 -1.91
N LEU A 73 7.93 -25.51 -1.61
CA LEU A 73 7.83 -24.17 -2.17
C LEU A 73 7.95 -23.15 -1.04
N TRP A 74 8.87 -22.20 -1.19
CA TRP A 74 8.91 -21.03 -0.32
C TRP A 74 7.87 -20.03 -0.82
N HIS A 75 6.91 -19.71 0.04
CA HIS A 75 5.85 -18.77 -0.24
C HIS A 75 6.06 -17.50 0.58
N SER A 76 6.26 -16.37 -0.12
CA SER A 76 6.26 -15.07 0.52
C SER A 76 4.81 -14.68 0.87
N PRO A 77 4.54 -14.22 2.09
CA PRO A 77 3.21 -13.75 2.48
C PRO A 77 2.79 -12.49 1.71
N PHE A 78 3.74 -11.73 1.18
CA PHE A 78 3.51 -10.51 0.39
C PHE A 78 3.33 -10.79 -1.11
N GLY A 79 3.26 -12.07 -1.50
CA GLY A 79 3.17 -12.47 -2.90
C GLY A 79 4.40 -12.03 -3.69
N VAL A 80 4.17 -11.36 -4.83
CA VAL A 80 5.22 -10.87 -5.74
C VAL A 80 5.37 -9.34 -5.70
N ASP A 81 4.68 -8.68 -4.78
CA ASP A 81 4.82 -7.26 -4.48
C ASP A 81 5.20 -7.05 -3.01
N PRO A 82 6.41 -7.50 -2.63
CA PRO A 82 6.88 -7.38 -1.26
C PRO A 82 7.13 -5.92 -0.90
N ASP A 83 6.82 -5.58 0.34
CA ASP A 83 7.15 -4.28 0.88
C ASP A 83 8.66 -4.18 1.13
N SER A 84 9.35 -3.32 0.37
CA SER A 84 10.74 -3.03 0.65
C SER A 84 10.86 -2.17 1.92
N SER A 85 12.01 -2.24 2.61
CA SER A 85 12.28 -1.35 3.77
C SER A 85 12.19 0.13 3.40
N ARG A 86 12.56 0.47 2.15
CA ARG A 86 12.48 1.80 1.58
C ARG A 86 11.02 2.24 1.38
N THR A 87 10.18 1.37 0.84
CA THR A 87 8.73 1.60 0.67
C THR A 87 8.06 1.82 2.02
N ARG A 88 8.31 0.95 3.01
CA ARG A 88 7.77 1.11 4.37
C ARG A 88 8.18 2.42 5.01
N LYS A 89 9.46 2.78 4.91
CA LYS A 89 9.97 4.05 5.44
C LYS A 89 9.26 5.25 4.81
N MET A 90 9.18 5.27 3.48
CA MET A 90 8.50 6.32 2.73
C MET A 90 7.02 6.44 3.10
N LEU A 91 6.29 5.34 3.20
CA LEU A 91 4.88 5.36 3.64
C LEU A 91 4.75 5.92 5.06
N GLY A 92 5.64 5.53 5.98
CA GLY A 92 5.61 6.01 7.37
C GLY A 92 5.95 7.48 7.53
N GLU A 93 6.85 8.02 6.69
CA GLU A 93 7.31 9.40 6.76
C GLU A 93 6.41 10.36 5.96
N GLU A 94 5.90 9.92 4.81
CA GLU A 94 5.26 10.82 3.84
C GLU A 94 3.75 10.61 3.69
N TYR A 95 3.19 9.53 4.22
CA TYR A 95 1.76 9.23 4.07
C TYR A 95 1.07 9.14 5.43
N LEU A 96 -0.24 9.38 5.39
CA LEU A 96 -1.19 9.02 6.44
C LEU A 96 -1.86 7.72 6.02
N ALA A 97 -1.79 6.69 6.88
CA ALA A 97 -2.48 5.43 6.65
C ALA A 97 -3.81 5.40 7.41
N CYS A 98 -4.87 4.92 6.76
CA CYS A 98 -6.13 4.57 7.40
C CYS A 98 -6.70 3.27 6.80
N PRO A 99 -7.43 2.48 7.61
CA PRO A 99 -7.98 1.23 7.12
C PRO A 99 -9.08 1.48 6.09
N PHE A 100 -9.09 0.69 5.02
CA PHE A 100 -10.22 0.66 4.09
C PHE A 100 -11.38 -0.11 4.73
N LEU A 101 -12.52 0.57 4.91
CA LEU A 101 -13.71 0.01 5.58
C LEU A 101 -14.60 -0.83 4.64
N GLY A 102 -14.06 -1.25 3.49
CA GLY A 102 -14.82 -2.04 2.52
C GLY A 102 -14.98 -3.51 2.90
N ASP A 103 -15.63 -4.25 2.02
CA ASP A 103 -15.91 -5.67 2.22
C ASP A 103 -14.63 -6.52 2.22
N ARG A 104 -14.24 -6.97 3.41
CA ARG A 104 -13.06 -7.81 3.63
C ARG A 104 -13.15 -9.17 2.95
N LEU A 105 -14.34 -9.69 2.69
CA LEU A 105 -14.50 -10.99 2.02
C LEU A 105 -14.07 -10.89 0.55
N ASN A 106 -14.42 -9.79 -0.10
CA ASN A 106 -14.16 -9.58 -1.52
C ASN A 106 -12.78 -8.94 -1.79
N PHE A 107 -12.34 -8.02 -0.93
CA PHE A 107 -11.13 -7.24 -1.17
C PHE A 107 -9.94 -7.63 -0.28
N GLY A 108 -10.17 -8.46 0.74
CA GLY A 108 -9.20 -8.68 1.80
C GLY A 108 -9.06 -7.45 2.70
N GLN A 109 -8.00 -7.42 3.50
CA GLN A 109 -7.67 -6.25 4.30
C GLN A 109 -6.89 -5.27 3.41
N LEU A 110 -7.39 -4.05 3.26
CA LEU A 110 -6.72 -2.99 2.52
C LEU A 110 -6.48 -1.77 3.41
N ASP A 111 -5.43 -1.02 3.10
CA ASP A 111 -5.15 0.30 3.68
C ASP A 111 -5.22 1.37 2.58
N ILE A 112 -5.70 2.56 2.98
CA ILE A 112 -5.62 3.79 2.18
C ILE A 112 -4.45 4.60 2.73
N HIS A 113 -3.51 4.96 1.86
CA HIS A 113 -2.40 5.85 2.16
C HIS A 113 -2.60 7.18 1.42
N ILE A 114 -2.73 8.27 2.17
CA ILE A 114 -2.91 9.62 1.63
C ILE A 114 -1.59 10.37 1.83
N ARG A 115 -1.02 10.91 0.76
CA ARG A 115 0.24 11.67 0.83
C ARG A 115 0.03 12.94 1.65
N ARG A 116 0.88 13.15 2.65
CA ARG A 116 0.89 14.36 3.47
C ARG A 116 1.23 15.57 2.60
N SER A 117 0.82 16.76 3.04
CA SER A 117 1.23 17.98 2.36
C SER A 117 2.75 18.16 2.45
N ALA A 118 3.35 18.82 1.45
CA ALA A 118 4.79 19.13 1.47
C ALA A 118 5.21 19.87 2.75
N ARG A 119 4.30 20.69 3.31
CA ARG A 119 4.52 21.40 4.58
C ARG A 119 4.66 20.45 5.76
N GLU A 120 3.78 19.45 5.87
CA GLU A 120 3.82 18.46 6.94
C GLU A 120 5.07 17.57 6.84
N ILE A 121 5.45 17.18 5.62
CA ILE A 121 6.64 16.35 5.37
C ILE A 121 7.92 17.09 5.77
N LEU A 122 8.01 18.40 5.48
CA LEU A 122 9.18 19.22 5.80
C LEU A 122 9.19 19.73 7.26
N GLY A 123 8.34 19.19 8.14
CA GLY A 123 8.30 19.56 9.56
C GLY A 123 7.61 20.90 9.86
N GLY A 124 6.92 21.48 8.88
CA GLY A 124 6.06 22.64 9.09
C GLY A 124 4.79 22.23 9.82
N SER A 125 4.69 22.55 11.10
CA SER A 125 3.45 22.37 11.88
C SER A 125 2.25 22.98 11.15
N ALA A 126 1.25 22.16 10.83
CA ALA A 126 -0.07 22.59 10.39
C ALA A 126 -0.98 22.70 11.63
N PRO A 127 -1.97 23.62 11.64
CA PRO A 127 -2.91 23.73 12.74
C PRO A 127 -3.65 22.39 12.92
N GLN A 128 -3.69 21.93 14.17
CA GLN A 128 -4.35 20.70 14.58
C GLN A 128 -5.87 20.90 14.44
N THR A 129 -6.44 20.59 13.28
CA THR A 129 -7.90 20.41 13.17
C THR A 129 -8.23 19.02 13.69
N PRO A 130 -8.98 18.89 14.80
CA PRO A 130 -9.31 17.57 15.36
C PRO A 130 -10.18 16.76 14.39
N PHE A 131 -9.88 15.46 14.29
CA PHE A 131 -10.56 14.47 13.44
C PHE A 131 -12.10 14.40 13.58
N SER A 132 -12.67 15.01 14.62
CA SER A 132 -14.12 15.08 14.84
C SER A 132 -14.89 15.78 13.72
N GLU A 133 -14.24 16.62 12.90
CA GLU A 133 -14.92 17.37 11.83
C GLU A 133 -15.04 16.61 10.50
N ILE A 134 -14.24 15.58 10.26
CA ILE A 134 -14.32 14.80 8.99
C ILE A 134 -15.51 13.82 9.03
N SER A 135 -15.89 13.35 10.23
CA SER A 135 -17.01 12.43 10.42
C SER A 135 -18.38 13.07 10.15
N SER A 136 -18.53 14.39 10.32
CA SER A 136 -19.81 15.08 10.12
C SER A 136 -20.05 15.51 8.66
N ALA A 137 -19.00 15.53 7.82
CA ALA A 137 -19.11 15.92 6.41
C ALA A 137 -19.56 14.76 5.49
N LEU A 138 -19.68 13.54 6.03
CA LEU A 138 -20.06 12.32 5.30
C LEU A 138 -21.38 11.71 5.79
N SER A 139 -22.17 12.45 6.59
CA SER A 139 -23.57 12.10 6.94
C SER A 139 -24.54 12.88 6.07
#